data_AF-A0AAV7Q9S8-F1
#
_entry.id   AF-A0AAV7Q9S8-F1
#
_cell.length_a   1.000
_cell.length_b   1.000
_cell.length_c   1.000
_cell.angle_alpha   90.00
_cell.angle_beta   90.00
_cell.angle_gamma   90.00
#
_symmetry.space_group_name_H-M   'P 1'
#
loop_
_entity.id
_entity.type
_entity.pdbx_description
1 polymer ?
#
loop_
_entity_poly.entity_id
_entity_poly.type
_entity_poly.pdbx_seq_one_letter_code
_entity_poly.pdbx_strand_id
1 'polypeptide(L)'
;MSKSKDAAAVAVILKYLNDQNRPYSTQDVFGNLQREHGFGKTAVVKAMEQLAQQGKIKEKVYGKQKIYFADQAQFPCVSDSEIKSLDSQIAELSSKVQTAQQSCKQMEIELKDLNSSMTTEAMVKEIEDLKKECAIHTEKLKKIKSATNHVTPAEKEKVYSERKQYCKEWRKRKRMAADLFDAILEGYPKSKKQFFEEVGIETDEDCKITIPDV
;
A
#
# COMPACT_ATOMS: atom_id res chain seq x y z
N MET A 1 50.24 -2.27 -13.41
CA MET A 1 48.81 -1.95 -13.29
C MET A 1 48.17 -1.49 -14.60
N SER A 2 48.74 -0.53 -15.35
CA SER A 2 48.12 0.01 -16.59
C SER A 2 48.06 -0.98 -17.77
N LYS A 3 49.13 -1.73 -18.07
CA LYS A 3 49.14 -2.66 -19.23
C LYS A 3 48.10 -3.79 -19.17
N SER A 4 47.76 -4.27 -17.98
CA SER A 4 46.76 -5.35 -17.79
C SER A 4 45.33 -4.84 -18.01
N LYS A 5 45.03 -3.61 -17.59
CA LYS A 5 43.74 -2.95 -17.87
C LYS A 5 43.55 -2.62 -19.35
N ASP A 6 44.62 -2.18 -20.03
CA ASP A 6 44.59 -1.93 -21.47
C ASP A 6 44.31 -3.21 -22.27
N ALA A 7 44.96 -4.33 -21.91
CA ALA A 7 44.71 -5.63 -22.56
C ALA A 7 43.29 -6.17 -22.30
N ALA A 8 42.77 -5.98 -21.09
CA ALA A 8 41.38 -6.33 -20.76
C ALA A 8 40.37 -5.50 -21.58
N ALA A 9 40.63 -4.20 -21.76
CA ALA A 9 39.78 -3.34 -22.57
C ALA A 9 39.71 -3.82 -24.03
N VAL A 10 40.84 -4.20 -24.63
CA VAL A 10 40.89 -4.74 -26.01
C VAL A 10 40.01 -6.00 -26.16
N ALA A 11 40.12 -6.95 -25.22
CA ALA A 11 39.35 -8.19 -25.28
C ALA A 11 37.84 -7.96 -25.11
N VAL A 12 37.46 -7.12 -24.14
CA VAL A 12 36.05 -6.80 -23.86
C VAL A 12 35.42 -6.03 -25.01
N ILE A 13 36.13 -5.05 -25.57
CA ILE A 13 35.63 -4.26 -26.70
C ILE A 13 35.46 -5.12 -27.94
N LEU A 14 36.41 -6.02 -28.24
CA LEU A 14 36.30 -6.94 -29.36
C LEU A 14 35.07 -7.85 -29.22
N LYS A 15 34.89 -8.42 -28.02
CA LYS A 15 33.72 -9.26 -27.72
C LYS A 15 32.43 -8.46 -27.88
N TYR A 16 32.36 -7.26 -27.31
CA TYR A 16 31.19 -6.39 -27.40
C TYR A 16 30.80 -6.06 -28.86
N LEU A 17 31.78 -5.71 -29.70
CA LEU A 17 31.53 -5.40 -31.11
C LEU A 17 31.04 -6.62 -31.90
N ASN A 18 31.57 -7.81 -31.61
CA ASN A 18 31.11 -9.06 -32.23
C ASN A 18 29.71 -9.45 -31.76
N ASP A 19 29.42 -9.35 -30.46
CA ASP A 19 28.13 -9.73 -29.87
C ASP A 19 27.00 -8.79 -30.33
N GLN A 20 27.26 -7.48 -30.39
CA GLN A 20 26.26 -6.51 -30.84
C GLN A 20 26.13 -6.45 -32.36
N ASN A 21 27.18 -6.80 -33.09
CA ASN A 21 27.30 -6.78 -34.56
C ASN A 21 26.72 -5.51 -35.23
N ARG A 22 26.90 -4.35 -34.59
CA ARG A 22 26.45 -3.02 -35.05
C ARG A 22 27.63 -2.07 -35.22
N PRO A 23 27.59 -1.12 -36.17
CA PRO A 23 28.59 -0.07 -36.27
C PRO A 23 28.50 0.93 -35.11
N TYR A 24 29.65 1.23 -34.48
CA TYR A 24 29.74 2.18 -33.38
C TYR A 24 30.87 3.18 -33.57
N SER A 25 30.70 4.39 -33.04
CA SER A 25 31.82 5.30 -32.82
C SER A 25 32.56 4.95 -31.53
N THR A 26 33.78 5.45 -31.39
CA THR A 26 34.54 5.31 -30.13
C THR A 26 33.82 5.93 -28.93
N GLN A 27 33.01 6.98 -29.15
CA GLN A 27 32.24 7.62 -28.09
C GLN A 27 31.05 6.75 -27.64
N ASP A 28 30.41 6.04 -28.57
CA ASP A 28 29.33 5.10 -28.26
C ASP A 28 29.86 3.91 -27.45
N VAL A 29 30.98 3.32 -27.89
CA VAL A 29 31.62 2.21 -27.17
C VAL A 29 32.04 2.64 -25.76
N PHE A 30 32.59 3.85 -25.63
CA PHE A 30 32.92 4.41 -24.32
C PHE A 30 31.67 4.54 -23.45
N GLY A 31 30.60 5.18 -23.94
CA GLY A 31 29.36 5.36 -23.17
C GLY A 31 28.71 4.04 -22.75
N ASN A 32 28.68 3.05 -23.64
CA ASN A 32 28.04 1.76 -23.40
C ASN A 32 28.82 0.91 -22.38
N LEU A 33 30.15 0.90 -22.46
CA LEU A 33 30.99 0.06 -21.60
C LEU A 33 31.50 0.75 -20.33
N GLN A 34 31.31 2.07 -20.20
CA GLN A 34 31.81 2.83 -19.04
C GLN A 34 31.17 2.39 -17.72
N ARG A 35 29.85 2.14 -17.68
CA ARG A 35 29.17 1.74 -16.43
C ARG A 35 29.60 0.37 -15.95
N GLU A 36 29.77 -0.57 -16.87
CA GLU A 36 30.00 -1.98 -16.54
C GLU A 36 31.49 -2.27 -16.30
N HIS A 37 32.39 -1.66 -17.07
CA HIS A 37 33.83 -1.99 -17.02
C HIS A 37 34.73 -0.82 -16.60
N GLY A 38 34.20 0.39 -16.44
CA GLY A 38 34.95 1.53 -15.92
C GLY A 38 36.14 1.97 -16.77
N PHE A 39 36.15 1.67 -18.08
CA PHE A 39 37.24 2.05 -18.96
C PHE A 39 37.27 3.57 -19.19
N GLY A 40 38.47 4.17 -19.12
CA GLY A 40 38.66 5.58 -19.46
C GLY A 40 38.57 5.83 -20.97
N LYS A 41 38.13 7.03 -21.37
CA LYS A 41 37.93 7.39 -22.80
C LYS A 41 39.17 7.14 -23.65
N THR A 42 40.35 7.51 -23.16
CA THR A 42 41.62 7.30 -23.86
C THR A 42 41.96 5.82 -24.04
N ALA A 43 41.63 4.97 -23.06
CA ALA A 43 41.87 3.54 -23.14
C ALA A 43 40.96 2.88 -24.19
N VAL A 44 39.69 3.31 -24.27
CA VAL A 44 38.75 2.85 -25.31
C VAL A 44 39.23 3.28 -26.70
N VAL A 45 39.64 4.54 -26.89
CA VAL A 45 40.19 5.03 -28.17
C VAL A 45 41.37 4.17 -28.61
N LYS A 46 42.35 4.00 -27.72
CA LYS A 46 43.56 3.22 -28.01
C LYS A 46 43.25 1.75 -28.32
N ALA A 47 42.32 1.14 -27.59
CA ALA A 47 41.92 -0.25 -27.83
C ALA A 47 41.20 -0.42 -29.17
N MET A 48 40.31 0.51 -29.55
CA MET A 48 39.61 0.48 -30.84
C MET A 48 40.59 0.64 -32.00
N GLU A 49 41.52 1.60 -31.93
CA GLU A 49 42.56 1.80 -32.94
C GLU A 49 43.49 0.58 -33.05
N GLN A 50 43.88 0.00 -31.91
CA GLN A 50 44.69 -1.22 -31.88
C GLN A 50 43.97 -2.40 -32.54
N LEU A 51 42.69 -2.61 -32.25
CA LEU A 51 41.89 -3.68 -32.86
C LEU A 51 41.73 -3.49 -34.38
N ALA A 52 41.55 -2.24 -34.82
CA ALA A 52 41.46 -1.91 -36.23
C ALA A 52 42.81 -2.14 -36.94
N GLN A 53 43.92 -1.72 -36.33
CA GLN A 53 45.27 -1.94 -36.86
C GLN A 53 45.63 -3.43 -36.94
N GLN A 54 45.17 -4.23 -35.98
CA GLN A 54 45.32 -5.69 -35.98
C GLN A 54 44.37 -6.40 -36.97
N GLY A 55 43.49 -5.66 -37.65
CA GLY A 55 42.50 -6.21 -38.58
C GLY A 55 41.40 -7.03 -37.92
N LYS A 56 41.27 -6.98 -36.58
CA LYS A 56 40.22 -7.72 -35.86
C LYS A 56 38.85 -7.06 -35.95
N ILE A 57 38.83 -5.75 -36.22
CA ILE A 57 37.63 -4.97 -36.52
C ILE A 57 37.90 -4.13 -37.76
N LYS A 58 36.85 -3.75 -38.48
CA LYS A 58 36.96 -2.79 -39.58
C LYS A 58 36.74 -1.38 -39.07
N GLU A 59 37.54 -0.45 -39.56
CA GLU A 59 37.30 0.98 -39.38
C GLU A 59 36.88 1.63 -40.70
N LYS A 60 35.99 2.62 -40.63
CA LYS A 60 35.62 3.47 -41.76
C LYS A 60 35.60 4.93 -41.33
N VAL A 61 36.27 5.76 -42.12
CA VAL A 61 36.41 7.20 -41.85
C VAL A 61 35.34 7.97 -42.60
N TYR A 62 34.61 8.82 -41.87
CA TYR A 62 33.61 9.75 -42.39
C TYR A 62 33.99 11.18 -41.98
N GLY A 63 34.74 11.86 -42.85
CA GLY A 63 35.27 13.18 -42.56
C GLY A 63 36.18 13.17 -41.32
N LYS A 64 35.74 13.82 -40.24
CA LYS A 64 36.47 13.88 -38.96
C LYS A 64 36.14 12.73 -38.00
N GLN A 65 35.13 11.91 -38.30
CA GLN A 65 34.67 10.84 -37.41
C GLN A 65 35.07 9.47 -37.95
N LYS A 66 35.29 8.51 -37.04
CA LYS A 66 35.53 7.11 -37.37
C LYS A 66 34.43 6.23 -36.79
N ILE A 67 33.96 5.28 -37.59
CA ILE A 67 33.09 4.20 -37.12
C ILE A 67 33.85 2.88 -37.20
N TYR A 68 33.51 1.97 -36.30
CA TYR A 68 34.13 0.67 -36.17
C TYR A 68 33.07 -0.42 -36.08
N PHE A 69 33.33 -1.57 -36.66
CA PHE A 69 32.41 -2.70 -36.67
C PHE A 69 33.16 -4.03 -36.79
N ALA A 70 32.52 -5.11 -36.35
CA ALA A 70 33.03 -6.46 -36.50
C ALA A 70 33.23 -6.81 -37.98
N ASP A 71 34.34 -7.49 -38.30
CA ASP A 71 34.57 -7.98 -39.66
C ASP A 71 33.53 -9.05 -40.00
N GLN A 72 32.69 -8.83 -41.00
CA GLN A 72 31.65 -9.79 -41.37
C GLN A 72 32.22 -11.05 -42.00
N ALA A 73 33.44 -11.00 -42.55
CA ALA A 73 34.10 -12.17 -43.13
C ALA A 73 34.46 -13.25 -42.08
N GLN A 74 34.46 -12.91 -40.79
CA GLN A 74 34.69 -13.87 -39.71
C GLN A 74 33.45 -14.75 -39.43
N PHE A 75 32.26 -14.36 -39.91
CA PHE A 75 31.03 -15.11 -39.72
C PHE A 75 30.75 -15.98 -40.96
N PRO A 76 30.21 -17.20 -40.76
CA PRO A 76 29.86 -18.07 -41.88
C PRO A 76 28.76 -17.44 -42.74
N CYS A 77 28.93 -17.49 -44.06
CA CYS A 77 27.83 -17.23 -44.98
C CYS A 77 26.88 -18.43 -44.96
N VAL A 78 25.60 -18.14 -44.78
CA VAL A 78 24.52 -19.13 -44.77
C VAL A 78 23.81 -19.12 -46.12
N SER A 79 23.47 -20.31 -46.62
CA SER A 79 22.72 -20.46 -47.87
C SER A 79 21.23 -20.15 -47.70
N ASP A 80 20.52 -19.82 -48.78
CA ASP A 80 19.07 -19.58 -48.76
C ASP A 80 18.28 -20.79 -48.22
N SER A 81 18.77 -22.02 -48.45
CA SER A 81 18.18 -23.23 -47.89
C SER A 81 18.32 -23.32 -46.37
N GLU A 82 19.49 -22.95 -45.84
CA GLU A 82 19.74 -22.96 -44.40
C GLU A 82 18.97 -21.85 -43.71
N ILE A 83 18.86 -20.67 -44.32
CA ILE A 83 18.02 -19.57 -43.82
C ILE A 83 16.57 -20.04 -43.65
N LYS A 84 15.99 -20.68 -44.68
CA LYS A 84 14.62 -21.22 -44.60
C LYS A 84 14.47 -22.30 -43.52
N SER A 85 15.50 -23.14 -43.33
CA SER A 85 15.49 -24.14 -42.27
C SER A 85 15.53 -23.49 -40.88
N LEU A 86 16.37 -22.48 -40.69
CA LEU A 86 16.46 -21.73 -39.43
C LEU A 86 15.17 -20.97 -39.14
N ASP A 87 14.55 -20.33 -40.13
CA ASP A 87 13.26 -19.65 -39.98
C ASP A 87 12.16 -20.63 -39.53
N SER A 88 12.16 -21.85 -40.10
CA SER A 88 11.22 -22.90 -39.71
C SER A 88 11.45 -23.35 -38.26
N GLN A 89 12.71 -23.52 -37.85
CA GLN A 89 13.07 -23.85 -36.47
C GLN A 89 12.70 -22.73 -35.48
N ILE A 90 12.93 -21.46 -35.86
CA ILE A 90 12.54 -20.30 -35.07
C ILE A 90 11.03 -20.28 -34.87
N ALA A 91 10.25 -20.51 -35.93
CA ALA A 91 8.79 -20.56 -35.85
C ALA A 91 8.31 -21.69 -34.94
N GLU A 92 8.88 -22.90 -35.08
CA GLU A 92 8.55 -24.05 -34.24
C GLU A 92 8.88 -23.80 -32.75
N LEU A 93 10.10 -23.32 -32.47
CA LEU A 93 10.53 -23.03 -31.10
C LEU A 93 9.72 -21.89 -30.48
N SER A 94 9.40 -20.84 -31.25
CA SER A 94 8.57 -19.74 -30.78
C SER A 94 7.16 -20.22 -30.41
N SER A 95 6.58 -21.11 -31.22
CA SER A 95 5.29 -21.74 -30.92
C SER A 95 5.35 -22.57 -29.63
N LYS A 96 6.39 -23.41 -29.46
CA LYS A 96 6.59 -24.20 -28.23
C LYS A 96 6.73 -23.31 -26.99
N VAL A 97 7.49 -22.22 -27.09
CA VAL A 97 7.65 -21.25 -26.00
C VAL A 97 6.31 -20.60 -25.65
N GLN A 98 5.53 -20.19 -26.64
CA GLN A 98 4.21 -19.60 -26.42
C GLN A 98 3.26 -20.56 -25.71
N THR A 99 3.19 -21.83 -26.15
CA THR A 99 2.36 -22.86 -25.52
C THR A 99 2.78 -23.14 -24.09
N ALA A 100 4.09 -23.30 -23.85
CA ALA A 100 4.61 -23.52 -22.49
C ALA A 100 4.30 -22.33 -21.57
N GLN A 101 4.47 -21.10 -22.03
CA GLN A 101 4.14 -19.90 -21.26
C GLN A 101 2.65 -19.81 -20.93
N GLN A 102 1.76 -20.17 -21.85
CA GLN A 102 0.32 -20.22 -21.58
C GLN A 102 -0.03 -21.28 -20.54
N SER A 103 0.58 -22.47 -20.63
CA SER A 103 0.38 -23.54 -19.66
C SER A 103 0.88 -23.15 -18.26
N CYS A 104 2.05 -22.51 -18.16
CA CYS A 104 2.55 -22.00 -16.87
C CYS A 104 1.60 -20.97 -16.27
N LYS A 105 1.11 -20.02 -17.06
CA LYS A 105 0.13 -19.02 -16.57
C LYS A 105 -1.14 -19.66 -16.04
N GLN A 106 -1.64 -20.69 -16.72
CA GLN A 106 -2.83 -21.42 -16.27
C GLN A 106 -2.58 -22.14 -14.94
N MET A 107 -1.45 -22.84 -14.81
CA MET A 107 -1.07 -23.51 -13.56
C MET A 107 -0.83 -22.52 -12.42
N GLU A 108 -0.27 -21.34 -12.69
CA GLU A 108 -0.08 -20.28 -11.69
C GLU A 108 -1.43 -19.74 -11.17
N ILE A 109 -2.44 -19.60 -12.04
CA ILE A 109 -3.79 -19.20 -11.64
C ILE A 109 -4.41 -20.27 -10.74
N GLU A 110 -4.35 -21.54 -11.16
CA GLU A 110 -4.90 -22.66 -10.37
C GLU A 110 -4.23 -22.79 -9.01
N LEU A 111 -2.90 -22.64 -8.96
CA LEU A 111 -2.14 -22.67 -7.72
C LEU A 111 -2.50 -21.51 -6.80
N LYS A 112 -2.67 -20.30 -7.36
CA LYS A 112 -3.10 -19.12 -6.61
C LYS A 112 -4.50 -19.31 -6.03
N ASP A 113 -5.43 -19.82 -6.81
CA ASP A 113 -6.81 -20.07 -6.36
C ASP A 113 -6.82 -21.11 -5.24
N LEU A 114 -6.08 -22.20 -5.38
CA LEU A 114 -5.98 -23.24 -4.35
C LEU A 114 -5.36 -22.70 -3.05
N ASN A 115 -4.28 -21.93 -3.14
CA ASN A 115 -3.61 -21.33 -1.98
C ASN A 115 -4.37 -20.17 -1.35
N SER A 116 -5.35 -19.57 -2.05
CA SER A 116 -6.21 -18.53 -1.48
C SER A 116 -7.28 -19.07 -0.54
N SER A 117 -7.49 -20.38 -0.54
CA SER A 117 -8.45 -21.08 0.32
C SER A 117 -7.78 -21.68 1.55
N MET A 118 -8.51 -21.77 2.65
CA MET A 118 -8.05 -22.53 3.83
C MET A 118 -7.90 -24.00 3.48
N THR A 119 -6.90 -24.67 4.06
CA THR A 119 -6.79 -26.12 3.94
C THR A 119 -7.99 -26.80 4.60
N THR A 120 -8.35 -27.99 4.13
CA THR A 120 -9.47 -28.76 4.68
C THR A 120 -9.31 -29.00 6.19
N GLU A 121 -8.09 -29.27 6.65
CA GLU A 121 -7.79 -29.45 8.09
C GLU A 121 -8.04 -28.17 8.89
N ALA A 122 -7.60 -27.02 8.37
CA ALA A 122 -7.84 -25.73 9.00
C ALA A 122 -9.34 -25.38 9.00
N MET A 123 -10.07 -25.67 7.92
CA MET A 123 -11.53 -25.49 7.86
C MET A 123 -12.26 -26.32 8.90
N VAL A 124 -11.86 -27.59 9.10
CA VAL A 124 -12.48 -28.47 10.10
C VAL A 124 -12.29 -27.90 11.51
N LYS A 125 -11.07 -27.42 11.82
CA LYS A 125 -10.79 -26.79 13.11
C LYS A 125 -11.60 -25.51 13.32
N GLU A 126 -11.63 -24.63 12.32
CA GLU A 126 -12.39 -23.37 12.37
C GLU A 126 -13.89 -23.62 12.59
N ILE A 127 -14.46 -24.62 11.91
CA ILE A 127 -15.85 -25.03 12.10
C ILE A 127 -16.10 -25.49 13.55
N GLU A 128 -15.18 -26.25 14.13
CA GLU A 128 -15.30 -26.71 15.52
C GLU A 128 -15.28 -25.54 16.50
N ASP A 129 -14.37 -24.60 16.32
CA ASP A 129 -14.22 -23.43 17.18
C ASP A 129 -15.43 -22.48 17.04
N LEU A 130 -15.88 -22.19 15.82
CA LEU A 130 -17.10 -21.40 15.58
C LEU A 130 -18.36 -22.06 16.17
N LYS A 131 -18.45 -23.40 16.16
CA LYS A 131 -19.55 -24.12 16.81
C LYS A 131 -19.53 -23.93 18.33
N LYS A 132 -18.34 -23.97 18.96
CA LYS A 132 -18.18 -23.71 20.40
C LYS A 132 -18.58 -22.27 20.73
N GLU A 133 -18.12 -21.30 19.95
CA GLU A 133 -18.50 -19.89 20.15
C GLU A 133 -20.00 -19.66 19.99
N CYS A 134 -20.62 -20.23 18.96
CA CYS A 134 -22.06 -20.19 18.76
C CYS A 134 -22.82 -20.75 19.97
N ALA A 135 -22.38 -21.87 20.53
CA ALA A 135 -22.98 -22.44 21.74
C ALA A 135 -22.88 -21.49 22.93
N ILE A 136 -21.70 -20.90 23.16
CA ILE A 136 -21.44 -19.93 24.24
C ILE A 136 -22.34 -18.69 24.08
N HIS A 137 -22.40 -18.13 22.87
CA HIS A 137 -23.22 -16.94 22.59
C HIS A 137 -24.71 -17.22 22.73
N THR A 138 -25.16 -18.41 22.31
CA THR A 138 -26.55 -18.84 22.45
C THR A 138 -26.93 -18.98 23.93
N GLU A 139 -26.06 -19.54 24.76
CA GLU A 139 -26.28 -19.65 26.20
C GLU A 139 -26.31 -18.26 26.87
N LYS A 140 -25.36 -17.37 26.54
CA LYS A 140 -25.34 -15.98 27.03
C LYS A 140 -26.64 -15.25 26.64
N LEU A 141 -27.05 -15.39 25.40
CA LEU A 141 -28.28 -14.79 24.89
C LEU A 141 -29.52 -15.34 25.59
N LYS A 142 -29.56 -16.65 25.88
CA LYS A 142 -30.63 -17.26 26.69
C LYS A 142 -30.68 -16.66 28.10
N LYS A 143 -29.53 -16.54 28.78
CA LYS A 143 -29.44 -15.94 30.13
C LYS A 143 -29.93 -14.49 30.14
N ILE A 144 -29.47 -13.68 29.18
CA ILE A 144 -29.92 -12.30 29.03
C ILE A 144 -31.43 -12.27 28.81
N LYS A 145 -31.97 -13.04 27.84
CA LYS A 145 -33.41 -13.08 27.59
C LYS A 145 -34.24 -13.53 28.80
N SER A 146 -33.73 -14.45 29.62
CA SER A 146 -34.42 -14.91 30.83
C SER A 146 -34.36 -13.93 32.01
N ALA A 147 -33.50 -12.91 31.96
CA ALA A 147 -33.46 -11.90 33.01
C ALA A 147 -34.77 -11.10 33.01
N THR A 148 -35.34 -10.82 34.19
CA THR A 148 -36.66 -10.17 34.34
C THR A 148 -36.60 -8.64 34.30
N ASN A 149 -35.42 -8.04 34.38
CA ASN A 149 -35.23 -6.57 34.43
C ASN A 149 -34.86 -5.97 33.06
N HIS A 150 -35.61 -6.31 32.01
CA HIS A 150 -35.42 -5.66 30.71
C HIS A 150 -36.09 -4.30 30.68
N VAL A 151 -35.28 -3.24 30.60
CA VAL A 151 -35.78 -1.91 30.23
C VAL A 151 -35.80 -1.83 28.72
N THR A 152 -36.98 -1.64 28.13
CA THR A 152 -37.08 -1.47 26.68
C THR A 152 -36.42 -0.15 26.27
N PRO A 153 -35.87 -0.05 25.05
CA PRO A 153 -35.34 1.21 24.54
C PRO A 153 -36.36 2.37 24.61
N ALA A 154 -37.64 2.07 24.43
CA ALA A 154 -38.73 3.04 24.54
C ALA A 154 -38.95 3.53 25.97
N GLU A 155 -38.96 2.62 26.96
CA GLU A 155 -39.06 2.99 28.38
C GLU A 155 -37.83 3.80 28.83
N LYS A 156 -36.63 3.40 28.37
CA LYS A 156 -35.41 4.16 28.61
C LYS A 156 -35.57 5.59 28.08
N GLU A 157 -35.89 5.75 26.81
CA GLU A 157 -36.04 7.08 26.19
C GLU A 157 -37.12 7.92 26.89
N LYS A 158 -38.25 7.31 27.26
CA LYS A 158 -39.29 7.97 28.05
C LYS A 158 -38.73 8.51 29.37
N VAL A 159 -38.02 7.69 30.15
CA VAL A 159 -37.42 8.13 31.43
C VAL A 159 -36.39 9.25 31.22
N TYR A 160 -35.56 9.17 30.18
CA TYR A 160 -34.59 10.24 29.87
C TYR A 160 -35.28 11.55 29.46
N SER A 161 -36.34 11.47 28.65
CA SER A 161 -37.11 12.64 28.22
C SER A 161 -37.88 13.29 29.38
N GLU A 162 -38.50 12.49 30.25
CA GLU A 162 -39.16 12.95 31.48
C GLU A 162 -38.16 13.61 32.43
N ARG A 163 -36.99 12.98 32.66
CA ARG A 163 -35.91 13.56 33.47
C ARG A 163 -35.50 14.94 32.94
N LYS A 164 -35.32 15.07 31.62
CA LYS A 164 -34.98 16.33 30.96
C LYS A 164 -36.08 17.38 31.12
N GLN A 165 -37.34 16.99 30.95
CA GLN A 165 -38.50 17.86 31.13
C GLN A 165 -38.59 18.37 32.57
N TYR A 166 -38.53 17.48 33.56
CA TYR A 166 -38.63 17.86 34.97
C TYR A 166 -37.46 18.75 35.42
N CYS A 167 -36.23 18.49 34.96
CA CYS A 167 -35.11 19.38 35.26
C CYS A 167 -35.27 20.75 34.61
N LYS A 168 -35.84 20.83 33.41
CA LYS A 168 -36.16 22.12 32.74
C LYS A 168 -37.22 22.90 33.52
N GLU A 169 -38.31 22.23 33.91
CA GLU A 169 -39.39 22.86 34.68
C GLU A 169 -38.92 23.31 36.07
N TRP A 170 -38.08 22.52 36.75
CA TRP A 170 -37.46 22.93 38.02
C TRP A 170 -36.65 24.22 37.86
N ARG A 171 -35.72 24.27 36.88
CA ARG A 171 -34.92 25.50 36.62
C ARG A 171 -35.81 26.71 36.30
N LYS A 172 -36.85 26.52 35.48
CA LYS A 172 -37.78 27.59 35.10
C LYS A 172 -38.55 28.11 36.31
N ARG A 173 -39.13 27.21 37.11
CA ARG A 173 -39.91 27.59 38.31
C ARG A 173 -39.04 28.23 39.38
N LYS A 174 -37.83 27.71 39.62
CA LYS A 174 -36.86 28.33 40.54
C LYS A 174 -36.55 29.77 40.14
N ARG A 175 -36.31 30.02 38.84
CA ARG A 175 -36.08 31.37 38.32
C ARG A 175 -37.28 32.29 38.53
N MET A 176 -38.48 31.86 38.13
CA MET A 176 -39.70 32.65 38.31
C MET A 176 -39.99 33.00 39.78
N ALA A 177 -39.79 32.03 40.68
CA ALA A 177 -39.96 32.27 42.11
C ALA A 177 -38.90 33.25 42.65
N ALA A 178 -37.64 33.10 42.23
CA ALA A 178 -36.57 34.03 42.59
C ALA A 178 -36.87 35.45 42.12
N ASP A 179 -37.30 35.64 40.87
CA ASP A 179 -37.67 36.94 40.30
C ASP A 179 -38.83 37.58 41.10
N LEU A 180 -39.84 36.79 41.49
CA LEU A 180 -40.97 37.25 42.31
C LEU A 180 -40.50 37.67 43.71
N PHE A 181 -39.65 36.87 44.34
CA PHE A 181 -39.12 37.20 45.66
C PHE A 181 -38.26 38.46 45.62
N ASP A 182 -37.40 38.60 44.62
CA ASP A 182 -36.54 39.77 44.48
C ASP A 182 -37.39 41.05 44.28
N ALA A 183 -38.46 41.00 43.48
CA ALA A 183 -39.40 42.11 43.34
C ALA A 183 -40.14 42.48 44.63
N ILE A 184 -40.52 41.49 45.46
CA ILE A 184 -41.14 41.77 46.77
C ILE A 184 -40.11 42.37 47.73
N LEU A 185 -38.87 41.87 47.70
CA LEU A 185 -37.79 42.29 48.59
C LEU A 185 -37.32 43.72 48.32
N GLU A 186 -37.51 44.27 47.11
CA GLU A 186 -37.23 45.68 46.80
C GLU A 186 -37.97 46.66 47.72
N GLY A 187 -39.18 46.29 48.18
CA GLY A 187 -39.99 47.10 49.10
C GLY A 187 -40.02 46.61 50.54
N TYR A 188 -39.29 45.55 50.88
CA TYR A 188 -39.40 44.87 52.17
C TYR A 188 -38.34 45.36 53.17
N PRO A 189 -38.70 45.74 54.40
CA PRO A 189 -37.80 46.42 55.35
C PRO A 189 -36.78 45.49 56.04
N LYS A 190 -36.88 44.16 55.87
CA LYS A 190 -36.01 43.17 56.54
C LYS A 190 -35.24 42.31 55.51
N SER A 191 -34.38 41.43 56.00
CA SER A 191 -33.55 40.56 55.14
C SER A 191 -34.34 39.45 54.45
N LYS A 192 -33.84 38.98 53.29
CA LYS A 192 -34.40 37.84 52.53
C LYS A 192 -34.63 36.58 53.37
N LYS A 193 -33.70 36.27 54.28
CA LYS A 193 -33.80 35.11 55.17
C LYS A 193 -34.97 35.22 56.14
N GLN A 194 -35.16 36.39 56.74
CA GLN A 194 -36.29 36.65 57.64
C GLN A 194 -37.62 36.63 56.88
N PHE A 195 -37.66 37.15 55.66
CA PHE A 195 -38.84 37.06 54.79
C PHE A 195 -39.22 35.61 54.48
N PHE A 196 -38.26 34.78 54.09
CA PHE A 196 -38.51 33.37 53.77
C PHE A 196 -38.96 32.58 55.01
N GLU A 197 -38.41 32.86 56.18
CA GLU A 197 -38.83 32.27 57.45
C GLU A 197 -40.25 32.71 57.86
N GLU A 198 -40.60 33.99 57.68
CA GLU A 198 -41.95 34.52 57.97
C GLU A 198 -43.03 33.93 57.04
N VAL A 199 -42.70 33.68 55.77
CA VAL A 199 -43.65 33.16 54.76
C VAL A 199 -43.60 31.62 54.65
N GLY A 200 -42.63 30.97 55.29
CA GLY A 200 -42.48 29.51 55.27
C GLY A 200 -41.94 28.95 53.94
N ILE A 201 -40.99 29.65 53.31
CA ILE A 201 -40.35 29.23 52.07
C ILE A 201 -39.02 28.52 52.39
N GLU A 202 -38.88 27.30 51.88
CA GLU A 202 -37.65 26.49 51.96
C GLU A 202 -36.93 26.49 50.61
N THR A 203 -35.61 26.69 50.60
CA THR A 203 -34.80 26.67 49.37
C THR A 203 -34.28 25.26 49.08
N ASP A 204 -33.87 25.01 47.82
CA ASP A 204 -33.24 23.75 47.44
C ASP A 204 -31.98 23.49 48.30
N GLU A 205 -31.26 24.56 48.63
CA GLU A 205 -30.07 24.55 49.48
C GLU A 205 -30.39 24.17 50.92
N ASP A 206 -31.52 24.63 51.48
CA ASP A 206 -32.02 24.23 52.81
C ASP A 206 -32.37 22.73 52.85
N CYS A 207 -32.94 22.23 51.75
CA CYS A 207 -33.27 20.81 51.56
C CYS A 207 -32.07 19.94 51.13
N LYS A 208 -30.89 20.53 50.90
CA LYS A 208 -29.68 19.86 50.39
C LYS A 208 -29.87 19.13 49.06
N ILE A 209 -30.71 19.68 48.17
CA ILE A 209 -30.97 19.08 46.86
C ILE A 209 -30.36 19.97 45.77
N THR A 210 -29.74 19.34 44.78
CA THR A 210 -29.21 20.03 43.60
C THR A 210 -29.91 19.52 42.35
N ILE A 211 -30.12 20.42 41.38
CA ILE A 211 -30.70 20.05 40.09
C ILE A 211 -29.69 19.14 39.38
N PRO A 212 -30.06 17.91 38.99
CA PRO A 212 -29.15 17.01 38.32
C PRO A 212 -28.63 17.58 36.99
N ASP A 213 -27.37 17.30 36.67
CA ASP A 213 -26.83 17.55 35.34
C ASP A 213 -27.49 16.60 34.34
N VAL A 214 -28.19 17.18 33.36
CA VAL A 214 -28.88 16.44 32.27
C VAL A 214 -28.19 16.74 30.97
#